data_AF-A0A812MKY4-F1
#
_entry.id   AF-A0A812MKY4-F1
#
_cell.length_a   1.000
_cell.length_b   1.000
_cell.length_c   1.000
_cell.angle_alpha   90.00
_cell.angle_beta   90.00
_cell.angle_gamma   90.00
#
_symmetry.space_group_name_H-M   'P 1'
#
loop_
_entity.id
_entity.type
_entity.pdbx_description
1 polymer ?
#
loop_
_entity_poly.entity_id
_entity_poly.type
_entity_poly.pdbx_seq_one_letter_code
_entity_poly.pdbx_strand_id
1 'polypeptide(L)'
;MDTTIGLGTKTAKESWKNLLSDSIDLDKGTTRLAKLHGCIAAWASKLVNSTKFNMFFAFVILTNSVYLGAQVELTANSGTMFVHPVWFIIHLVYVGLFSVEIALRVIAVGPVAYLTGNGWAWHWLDTVAVLSSWVELVVDLLDRSGKYSAAASNFRIMRIFRITRLVKVVRSLSLVRFIGALRTLVYSIADTTKSLIWALLLLLLIQYTFGILFTDAALDYIYSEEVFVKDENMKRYFGN
;
A
#
# COMPACT_ATOMS: atom_id res chain seq x y z
N MET A 1 -13.47 4.00 78.18
CA MET A 1 -13.03 4.49 76.86
C MET A 1 -11.79 3.68 76.52
N ASP A 2 -11.81 2.78 75.52
CA ASP A 2 -10.60 2.26 74.83
C ASP A 2 -10.84 1.03 73.93
N THR A 3 -12.05 0.47 73.86
CA THR A 3 -12.31 -0.73 73.04
C THR A 3 -12.58 -0.50 71.55
N THR A 4 -12.74 0.75 71.08
CA THR A 4 -13.05 1.03 69.66
C THR A 4 -11.82 1.22 68.77
N ILE A 5 -10.62 1.38 69.34
CA ILE A 5 -9.39 1.66 68.57
C ILE A 5 -8.80 0.37 67.94
N GLY A 6 -9.03 -0.81 68.54
CA GLY A 6 -8.41 -2.08 68.11
C GLY A 6 -9.07 -2.79 66.91
N LEU A 7 -10.32 -2.45 66.56
CA LEU A 7 -11.06 -3.12 65.47
C LEU A 7 -10.75 -2.53 64.09
N GLY A 8 -10.47 -1.23 63.99
CA GLY A 8 -10.15 -0.56 62.71
C GLY A 8 -8.74 -0.87 62.17
N THR A 9 -7.80 -1.26 63.03
CA THR A 9 -6.41 -1.54 62.60
C THR A 9 -6.23 -2.92 61.98
N LYS A 10 -7.06 -3.90 62.38
CA LYS A 10 -7.04 -5.26 61.81
C LYS A 10 -7.58 -5.30 60.38
N THR A 11 -8.70 -4.62 60.12
CA THR A 11 -9.33 -4.56 58.79
C THR A 11 -8.46 -3.82 57.78
N ALA A 12 -7.78 -2.74 58.21
CA ALA A 12 -6.83 -2.03 57.36
C ALA A 12 -5.64 -2.94 56.96
N LYS A 13 -5.05 -3.67 57.91
CA LYS A 13 -3.88 -4.52 57.67
C LYS A 13 -4.16 -5.67 56.70
N GLU A 14 -5.35 -6.25 56.74
CA GLU A 14 -5.80 -7.28 55.80
C GLU A 14 -6.03 -6.71 54.40
N SER A 15 -6.64 -5.52 54.30
CA SER A 15 -6.82 -4.81 53.03
C SER A 15 -5.47 -4.51 52.34
N TRP A 16 -4.49 -4.00 53.08
CA TRP A 16 -3.14 -3.76 52.56
C TRP A 16 -2.44 -5.03 52.08
N LYS A 17 -2.65 -6.17 52.76
CA LYS A 17 -2.10 -7.47 52.34
C LYS A 17 -2.69 -7.95 51.01
N ASN A 18 -3.99 -7.77 50.82
CA ASN A 18 -4.67 -8.17 49.59
C ASN A 18 -4.24 -7.28 48.41
N LEU A 19 -4.12 -5.97 48.61
CA LEU A 19 -3.61 -5.04 47.59
C LEU A 19 -2.15 -5.33 47.20
N LEU A 20 -1.32 -5.73 48.16
CA LEU A 20 0.06 -6.15 47.90
C LEU A 20 0.10 -7.48 47.14
N SER A 21 -0.75 -8.45 47.48
CA SER A 21 -0.83 -9.72 46.73
C SER A 21 -1.22 -9.47 45.27
N ASP A 22 -2.25 -8.64 45.04
CA ASP A 22 -2.80 -8.37 43.71
C ASP A 22 -1.77 -7.63 42.83
N SER A 23 -1.02 -6.68 43.40
CA SER A 23 0.06 -5.99 42.67
C SER A 23 1.25 -6.92 42.34
N ILE A 24 1.60 -7.85 43.22
CA ILE A 24 2.64 -8.87 42.99
C ILE A 24 2.20 -9.87 41.92
N ASP A 25 0.92 -10.26 41.89
CA ASP A 25 0.40 -11.22 40.91
C ASP A 25 0.23 -10.57 39.53
N LEU A 26 -0.11 -9.28 39.46
CA LEU A 26 -0.09 -8.49 38.23
C LEU A 26 1.34 -8.38 37.65
N ASP A 27 2.36 -8.13 38.48
CA ASP A 27 3.76 -8.06 38.07
C ASP A 27 4.33 -9.42 37.59
N LYS A 28 3.95 -10.52 38.26
CA LYS A 28 4.28 -11.88 37.81
C LYS A 28 3.58 -12.24 36.50
N GLY A 29 2.35 -11.76 36.29
CA GLY A 29 1.60 -11.92 35.04
C GLY A 29 2.27 -11.19 33.87
N THR A 30 2.65 -9.93 34.06
CA THR A 30 3.33 -9.12 33.04
C THR A 30 4.72 -9.66 32.70
N THR A 31 5.50 -10.13 33.68
CA THR A 31 6.81 -10.76 33.42
C THR A 31 6.72 -12.11 32.70
N ARG A 32 5.68 -12.92 32.98
CA ARG A 32 5.41 -14.16 32.22
C ARG A 32 5.00 -13.87 30.78
N LEU A 33 4.12 -12.88 30.56
CA LEU A 33 3.72 -12.45 29.23
C LEU A 33 4.91 -11.89 28.44
N ALA A 34 5.77 -11.10 29.07
CA ALA A 34 6.99 -10.58 28.44
C ALA A 34 7.97 -11.70 28.02
N LYS A 35 8.18 -12.71 28.87
CA LYS A 35 9.01 -13.88 28.51
C LYS A 35 8.39 -14.72 27.39
N LEU A 36 7.08 -14.92 27.42
CA LEU A 36 6.36 -15.66 26.38
C LEU A 36 6.45 -14.93 25.04
N HIS A 37 6.23 -13.61 25.03
CA HIS A 37 6.38 -12.77 23.84
C HIS A 37 7.82 -12.81 23.31
N GLY A 38 8.83 -12.78 24.19
CA GLY A 38 10.23 -12.91 23.79
C GLY A 38 10.56 -14.26 23.15
N CYS A 39 10.03 -15.37 23.69
CA CYS A 39 10.23 -16.70 23.11
C CYS A 39 9.53 -16.85 21.76
N ILE A 40 8.29 -16.37 21.64
CA ILE A 40 7.52 -16.41 20.39
C ILE A 40 8.18 -15.52 19.33
N ALA A 41 8.64 -14.33 19.69
CA ALA A 41 9.36 -13.43 18.78
C ALA A 41 10.69 -14.05 18.31
N ALA A 42 11.45 -14.69 19.19
CA ALA A 42 12.70 -15.36 18.83
C ALA A 42 12.46 -16.56 17.89
N TRP A 43 11.41 -17.35 18.15
CA TRP A 43 11.02 -18.45 17.26
C TRP A 43 10.53 -17.94 15.90
N ALA A 44 9.65 -16.93 15.90
CA ALA A 44 9.14 -16.31 14.68
C ALA A 44 10.27 -15.69 13.86
N SER A 45 11.24 -15.04 14.50
CA SER A 45 12.41 -14.47 13.84
C SER A 45 13.26 -15.53 13.17
N LYS A 46 13.52 -16.67 13.83
CA LYS A 46 14.21 -17.82 13.20
C LYS A 46 13.43 -18.38 12.01
N LEU A 47 12.11 -18.45 12.11
CA LEU A 47 11.25 -18.98 11.05
C LEU A 47 11.20 -18.04 9.83
N VAL A 48 10.97 -16.75 10.07
CA VAL A 48 10.86 -15.70 9.02
C VAL A 48 12.20 -15.48 8.32
N ASN A 49 13.32 -15.58 9.03
CA ASN A 49 14.65 -15.43 8.44
C ASN A 49 15.11 -16.65 7.64
N SER A 50 14.38 -17.78 7.71
CA SER A 50 14.69 -18.97 6.93
C SER A 50 14.45 -18.73 5.43
N THR A 51 15.44 -19.05 4.60
CA THR A 51 15.33 -18.95 3.13
C THR A 51 14.18 -19.79 2.59
N LYS A 52 13.90 -20.96 3.18
CA LYS A 52 12.81 -21.85 2.77
C LYS A 52 11.43 -21.20 2.97
N PHE A 53 11.25 -20.49 4.09
CA PHE A 53 10.02 -19.76 4.38
C PHE A 53 9.82 -18.61 3.38
N ASN A 54 10.88 -17.85 3.10
CA ASN A 54 10.81 -16.77 2.13
C ASN A 54 10.55 -17.27 0.70
N MET A 55 11.11 -18.41 0.32
CA MET A 55 10.87 -19.03 -1.00
C MET A 55 9.45 -19.58 -1.13
N PHE A 56 8.89 -20.14 -0.04
CA PHE A 56 7.49 -20.55 0.01
C PHE A 56 6.55 -19.35 -0.23
N PHE A 57 6.73 -18.25 0.50
CA PHE A 57 5.89 -17.06 0.31
C PHE A 57 6.11 -16.39 -1.05
N ALA A 58 7.32 -16.43 -1.60
CA ALA A 58 7.56 -15.99 -2.97
C ALA A 58 6.75 -16.83 -3.99
N PHE A 59 6.68 -18.15 -3.80
CA PHE A 59 5.85 -19.02 -4.62
C PHE A 59 4.35 -18.74 -4.45
N VAL A 60 3.89 -18.48 -3.22
CA VAL A 60 2.49 -18.10 -2.96
C VAL A 60 2.13 -16.78 -3.64
N ILE A 61 3.02 -15.78 -3.63
CA ILE A 61 2.80 -14.51 -4.34
C ILE A 61 2.74 -14.76 -5.86
N LEU A 62 3.66 -15.55 -6.42
CA LEU A 62 3.66 -15.88 -7.85
C LEU A 62 2.38 -16.58 -8.29
N THR A 63 1.96 -17.62 -7.56
CA THR A 63 0.72 -18.35 -7.87
C THR A 63 -0.51 -17.46 -7.72
N ASN A 64 -0.54 -16.58 -6.71
CA ASN A 64 -1.60 -15.57 -6.57
C ASN A 64 -1.64 -14.58 -7.75
N SER A 65 -0.48 -14.18 -8.29
CA SER A 65 -0.42 -13.30 -9.47
C SER A 65 -0.95 -13.98 -10.73
N VAL A 66 -0.58 -15.26 -10.96
CA VAL A 66 -1.11 -16.04 -12.08
C VAL A 66 -2.63 -16.24 -11.95
N TYR A 67 -3.08 -16.59 -10.75
CA TYR A 67 -4.50 -16.71 -10.41
C TYR A 67 -5.27 -15.42 -10.71
N LEU A 68 -4.73 -14.27 -10.28
CA LEU A 68 -5.32 -12.97 -10.55
C LEU A 68 -5.39 -12.67 -12.06
N GLY A 69 -4.33 -12.99 -12.79
CA GLY A 69 -4.28 -12.82 -14.25
C GLY A 69 -5.40 -13.62 -14.94
N ALA A 70 -5.51 -14.90 -14.59
CA ALA A 70 -6.57 -15.77 -15.10
C ALA A 70 -7.98 -15.27 -14.71
N GLN A 71 -8.16 -14.83 -13.47
CA GLN A 71 -9.43 -14.26 -13.01
C GLN A 71 -9.82 -13.02 -13.83
N VAL A 72 -8.86 -12.13 -14.12
CA VAL A 72 -9.09 -10.90 -14.89
C VAL A 72 -9.46 -11.22 -16.34
N GLU A 73 -8.74 -12.14 -16.98
CA GLU A 73 -9.00 -12.56 -18.36
C GLU A 73 -10.38 -13.20 -18.51
N LEU A 74 -10.73 -14.13 -17.60
CA LEU A 74 -12.04 -14.77 -17.60
C LEU A 74 -13.16 -13.74 -17.36
N THR A 75 -12.98 -12.80 -16.44
CA THR A 75 -13.96 -11.74 -16.18
C THR A 75 -14.13 -10.82 -17.39
N ALA A 76 -13.05 -10.53 -18.11
CA ALA A 76 -13.09 -9.70 -19.32
C ALA A 76 -13.82 -10.40 -20.47
N ASN A 77 -13.60 -11.71 -20.66
CA ASN A 77 -14.19 -12.46 -21.77
C ASN A 77 -15.65 -12.86 -21.52
N SER A 78 -16.03 -13.10 -20.28
CA SER A 78 -17.39 -13.58 -19.94
C SER A 78 -18.44 -12.46 -19.95
N GLY A 79 -18.03 -11.19 -19.86
CA GLY A 79 -18.94 -10.03 -19.73
C GLY A 79 -19.79 -9.99 -18.45
N THR A 80 -19.89 -11.10 -17.73
CA THR A 80 -20.65 -11.26 -16.50
C THR A 80 -19.73 -11.27 -15.28
N MET A 81 -20.03 -10.40 -14.30
CA MET A 81 -19.37 -10.35 -13.00
C MET A 81 -19.84 -11.48 -12.05
N PHE A 82 -20.23 -12.65 -12.57
CA PHE A 82 -20.60 -13.78 -11.71
C PHE A 82 -19.34 -14.46 -11.21
N VAL A 83 -18.90 -14.01 -10.04
CA VAL A 83 -17.78 -14.59 -9.29
C VAL A 83 -18.18 -15.99 -8.86
N HIS A 84 -17.73 -17.01 -9.59
CA HIS A 84 -17.93 -18.41 -9.17
C HIS A 84 -17.49 -18.56 -7.70
N PRO A 85 -18.27 -19.25 -6.83
CA PRO A 85 -17.97 -19.36 -5.40
C PRO A 85 -16.55 -19.83 -5.08
N VAL A 86 -15.95 -20.60 -5.98
CA VAL A 86 -14.58 -21.12 -5.90
C VAL A 86 -13.55 -19.99 -5.87
N TRP A 87 -13.71 -18.93 -6.68
CA TRP A 87 -12.77 -17.78 -6.71
C TRP A 87 -12.76 -17.04 -5.37
N PHE A 88 -13.91 -16.94 -4.71
CA PHE A 88 -13.99 -16.32 -3.39
C PHE A 88 -13.22 -17.11 -2.34
N ILE A 89 -13.36 -18.44 -2.34
CA ILE A 89 -12.64 -19.32 -1.40
C ILE A 89 -11.12 -19.23 -1.62
N ILE A 90 -10.67 -19.27 -2.88
CA ILE A 90 -9.24 -19.16 -3.20
C ILE A 90 -8.70 -17.79 -2.76
N HIS A 91 -9.44 -16.71 -3.03
CA HIS A 91 -9.05 -15.37 -2.60
C HIS A 91 -8.93 -15.28 -1.07
N LEU A 92 -9.90 -15.84 -0.33
CA LEU A 92 -9.87 -15.91 1.14
C LEU A 92 -8.64 -16.65 1.66
N VAL A 93 -8.27 -17.78 1.05
CA VAL A 93 -7.08 -18.56 1.42
C VAL A 93 -5.81 -17.72 1.24
N TYR A 94 -5.67 -17.03 0.11
CA TYR A 94 -4.52 -16.15 -0.13
C TYR A 94 -4.46 -15.02 0.89
N VAL A 95 -5.57 -14.30 1.13
CA VAL A 95 -5.62 -13.23 2.14
C VAL A 95 -5.25 -13.75 3.53
N GLY A 96 -5.71 -14.94 3.90
CA GLY A 96 -5.34 -15.62 5.15
C GLY A 96 -3.84 -15.91 5.25
N LEU A 97 -3.25 -16.55 4.23
CA LEU A 97 -1.82 -16.86 4.17
C LEU A 97 -0.96 -15.60 4.33
N PHE A 98 -1.32 -14.53 3.63
CA PHE A 98 -0.59 -13.27 3.67
C PHE A 98 -0.78 -12.51 4.99
N SER A 99 -1.96 -12.62 5.61
CA SER A 99 -2.18 -12.05 6.94
C SER A 99 -1.31 -12.74 7.99
N VAL A 100 -1.18 -14.07 7.90
CA VAL A 100 -0.28 -14.85 8.77
C VAL A 100 1.18 -14.47 8.53
N GLU A 101 1.58 -14.31 7.27
CA GLU A 101 2.93 -13.87 6.90
C GLU A 101 3.31 -12.54 7.58
N ILE A 102 2.47 -11.51 7.42
CA ILE A 102 2.71 -10.19 8.00
C ILE A 102 2.67 -10.27 9.52
N ALA A 103 1.73 -10.99 10.11
CA ALA A 103 1.67 -11.17 11.56
C ALA A 103 2.97 -11.79 12.10
N LEU A 104 3.50 -12.83 11.46
CA LEU A 104 4.77 -13.44 11.84
C LEU A 104 5.95 -12.47 11.70
N ARG A 105 6.01 -11.67 10.63
CA ARG A 105 7.07 -10.65 10.45
C ARG A 105 6.98 -9.54 11.51
N VAL A 106 5.77 -9.08 11.83
CA VAL A 106 5.53 -8.06 12.86
C VAL A 106 5.92 -8.59 14.25
N ILE A 107 5.61 -9.84 14.57
CA ILE A 107 5.99 -10.47 15.83
C ILE A 107 7.51 -10.69 15.92
N ALA A 108 8.16 -11.04 14.81
CA ALA A 108 9.60 -11.28 14.75
C ALA A 108 10.45 -10.01 14.95
N VAL A 109 10.03 -8.87 14.37
CA VAL A 109 10.79 -7.60 14.38
C VAL A 109 10.27 -6.63 15.45
N GLY A 110 8.99 -6.75 15.82
CA GLY A 110 8.26 -5.79 16.65
C GLY A 110 7.52 -4.75 15.79
N PRO A 111 6.31 -4.29 16.21
CA PRO A 111 5.44 -3.44 15.39
C PRO A 111 6.04 -2.06 15.08
N VAL A 112 6.74 -1.44 16.04
CA VAL A 112 7.37 -0.12 15.85
C VAL A 112 8.56 -0.21 14.88
N ALA A 113 9.40 -1.23 15.06
CA ALA A 113 10.55 -1.45 14.19
C ALA A 113 10.14 -1.91 12.78
N TYR A 114 9.02 -2.63 12.64
CA TYR A 114 8.47 -3.01 11.34
C TYR A 114 7.99 -1.82 10.51
N LEU A 115 7.39 -0.80 11.15
CA LEU A 115 6.84 0.36 10.46
C LEU A 115 7.84 1.50 10.21
N THR A 116 8.88 1.64 11.06
CA THR A 116 9.83 2.76 11.01
C THR A 116 11.27 2.31 10.69
N GLY A 117 11.50 1.00 10.51
CA GLY A 117 12.82 0.44 10.27
C GLY A 117 13.40 0.70 8.88
N ASN A 118 14.63 0.26 8.67
CA ASN A 118 15.29 0.34 7.36
C ASN A 118 14.56 -0.55 6.35
N GLY A 119 14.11 0.02 5.22
CA GLY A 119 13.26 -0.69 4.26
C GLY A 119 11.75 -0.63 4.56
N TRP A 120 11.32 0.28 5.44
CA TRP A 120 9.91 0.51 5.80
C TRP A 120 8.94 0.54 4.60
N ALA A 121 9.35 1.10 3.46
CA ALA A 121 8.50 1.19 2.27
C ALA A 121 8.03 -0.19 1.76
N TRP A 122 8.87 -1.22 1.85
CA TRP A 122 8.52 -2.58 1.43
C TRP A 122 7.54 -3.24 2.40
N HIS A 123 7.72 -3.00 3.70
CA HIS A 123 6.82 -3.47 4.75
C HIS A 123 5.45 -2.79 4.67
N TRP A 124 5.43 -1.49 4.36
CA TRP A 124 4.21 -0.72 4.13
C TRP A 124 3.46 -1.18 2.89
N LEU A 125 4.17 -1.42 1.78
CA LEU A 125 3.57 -1.92 0.55
C LEU A 125 2.85 -3.26 0.79
N ASP A 126 3.49 -4.21 1.48
CA ASP A 126 2.90 -5.51 1.80
C ASP A 126 1.67 -5.37 2.72
N THR A 127 1.77 -4.47 3.72
CA THR A 127 0.68 -4.20 4.66
C THR A 127 -0.53 -3.58 3.97
N VAL A 128 -0.32 -2.55 3.13
CA VAL A 128 -1.38 -1.92 2.34
C VAL A 128 -2.00 -2.93 1.37
N ALA A 129 -1.19 -3.81 0.79
CA ALA A 129 -1.70 -4.86 -0.10
C ALA A 129 -2.64 -5.83 0.62
N VAL A 130 -2.26 -6.31 1.81
CA VAL A 130 -3.12 -7.19 2.61
C VAL A 130 -4.39 -6.47 3.06
N LEU A 131 -4.28 -5.23 3.54
CA LEU A 131 -5.43 -4.41 3.94
C LEU A 131 -6.41 -4.19 2.76
N SER A 132 -5.89 -3.88 1.58
CA SER A 132 -6.73 -3.71 0.38
C SER A 132 -7.48 -5.00 0.01
N SER A 133 -6.87 -6.17 0.23
CA SER A 133 -7.49 -7.46 -0.05
C SER A 133 -8.59 -7.79 0.96
N TRP A 134 -8.43 -7.39 2.22
CA TRP A 134 -9.50 -7.44 3.22
C TRP A 134 -10.67 -6.53 2.88
N VAL A 135 -10.39 -5.30 2.44
CA VAL A 135 -11.42 -4.35 1.99
C VAL A 135 -12.20 -4.93 0.81
N GLU A 136 -11.52 -5.53 -0.17
CA GLU A 136 -12.16 -6.19 -1.31
C GLU A 136 -13.08 -7.32 -0.85
N LEU A 137 -12.62 -8.17 0.08
CA LEU A 137 -13.43 -9.26 0.62
C LEU A 137 -14.68 -8.77 1.36
N VAL A 138 -14.56 -7.68 2.13
CA VAL A 138 -15.70 -7.05 2.80
C VAL A 138 -16.68 -6.46 1.79
N VAL A 139 -16.18 -5.79 0.75
CA VAL A 139 -17.02 -5.24 -0.34
C VAL A 139 -17.79 -6.35 -1.05
N ASP A 140 -17.13 -7.46 -1.39
CA ASP A 140 -17.77 -8.62 -2.03
C ASP A 140 -18.88 -9.23 -1.15
N LEU A 141 -18.65 -9.32 0.16
CA LEU A 141 -19.66 -9.83 1.11
C LEU A 141 -20.85 -8.88 1.23
N LEU A 142 -20.58 -7.58 1.25
CA LEU A 142 -21.60 -6.56 1.40
C LEU A 142 -22.49 -6.45 0.15
N ASP A 143 -21.90 -6.58 -1.04
CA ASP A 143 -22.64 -6.61 -2.31
C ASP A 143 -23.58 -7.82 -2.36
N ARG A 144 -23.10 -9.01 -1.96
CA ARG A 144 -23.93 -10.22 -1.83
C ARG A 144 -25.05 -10.11 -0.81
N SER A 145 -24.86 -9.29 0.24
CA SER A 145 -25.86 -9.11 1.30
C SER A 145 -27.01 -8.18 0.89
N GLY A 146 -26.97 -7.58 -0.31
CA GLY A 146 -28.02 -6.70 -0.82
C GLY A 146 -28.17 -5.36 -0.07
N LYS A 147 -27.22 -5.03 0.82
CA LYS A 147 -27.27 -3.82 1.67
C LYS A 147 -26.80 -2.54 0.97
N TYR A 148 -26.40 -2.61 -0.30
CA TYR A 148 -25.83 -1.50 -1.06
C TYR A 148 -26.81 -0.97 -2.13
N SER A 149 -27.09 0.35 -2.10
CA SER A 149 -27.99 1.04 -3.05
C SER A 149 -27.35 1.19 -4.44
N ALA A 150 -28.05 0.70 -5.48
CA ALA A 150 -27.49 0.41 -6.81
C ALA A 150 -26.91 1.60 -7.60
N ALA A 151 -27.44 2.82 -7.51
CA ALA A 151 -27.11 3.88 -8.48
C ALA A 151 -25.81 4.66 -8.18
N ALA A 152 -25.59 5.07 -6.93
CA ALA A 152 -24.33 5.73 -6.52
C ALA A 152 -23.19 4.72 -6.24
N SER A 153 -23.55 3.45 -6.07
CA SER A 153 -22.64 2.34 -5.74
C SER A 153 -21.82 1.87 -6.94
N ASN A 154 -22.43 1.76 -8.13
CA ASN A 154 -21.75 1.21 -9.32
C ASN A 154 -20.47 1.97 -9.70
N PHE A 155 -20.48 3.31 -9.64
CA PHE A 155 -19.28 4.12 -9.89
C PHE A 155 -18.22 3.97 -8.81
N ARG A 156 -18.61 3.84 -7.53
CA ARG A 156 -17.68 3.62 -6.42
C ARG A 156 -17.07 2.22 -6.47
N ILE A 157 -17.86 1.19 -6.72
CA ILE A 157 -17.40 -0.20 -6.87
C ILE A 157 -16.42 -0.31 -8.04
N MET A 158 -16.74 0.27 -9.21
CA MET A 158 -15.82 0.26 -10.34
C MET A 158 -14.48 0.93 -10.03
N ARG A 159 -14.49 2.03 -9.26
CA ARG A 159 -13.26 2.72 -8.85
C ARG A 159 -12.46 1.90 -7.83
N ILE A 160 -13.13 1.33 -6.84
CA ILE A 160 -12.51 0.45 -5.83
C ILE A 160 -11.87 -0.74 -6.50
N PHE A 161 -12.57 -1.39 -7.43
CA PHE A 161 -12.08 -2.55 -8.16
C PHE A 161 -10.85 -2.23 -9.04
N ARG A 162 -10.78 -1.02 -9.61
CA ARG A 162 -9.57 -0.56 -10.32
C ARG A 162 -8.39 -0.36 -9.35
N ILE A 163 -8.65 0.22 -8.19
CA ILE A 163 -7.60 0.46 -7.18
C ILE A 163 -7.08 -0.88 -6.63
N THR A 164 -7.96 -1.82 -6.28
CA THR A 164 -7.54 -3.14 -5.77
C THR A 164 -6.70 -3.89 -6.80
N ARG A 165 -7.05 -3.82 -8.08
CA ARG A 165 -6.22 -4.37 -9.18
C ARG A 165 -4.81 -3.77 -9.19
N LEU A 166 -4.69 -2.44 -9.11
CA LEU A 166 -3.38 -1.78 -9.07
C LEU A 166 -2.57 -2.20 -7.84
N VAL A 167 -3.21 -2.26 -6.67
CA VAL A 167 -2.54 -2.68 -5.44
C VAL A 167 -2.06 -4.14 -5.54
N LYS A 168 -2.83 -5.02 -6.17
CA LYS A 168 -2.42 -6.42 -6.42
C LYS A 168 -1.27 -6.55 -7.42
N VAL A 169 -1.19 -5.69 -8.43
CA VAL A 169 -0.02 -5.63 -9.34
C VAL A 169 1.21 -5.14 -8.59
N VAL A 170 1.07 -4.05 -7.83
CA VAL A 170 2.14 -3.51 -6.98
C VAL A 170 2.62 -4.54 -5.96
N ARG A 171 1.72 -5.35 -5.41
CA ARG A 171 2.08 -6.49 -4.55
C ARG A 171 2.99 -7.49 -5.25
N SER A 172 2.79 -7.78 -6.53
CA SER A 172 3.65 -8.69 -7.29
C SER A 172 5.09 -8.16 -7.36
N LEU A 173 5.28 -6.83 -7.35
CA LEU A 173 6.60 -6.20 -7.24
C LEU A 173 7.25 -6.42 -5.88
N SER A 174 6.50 -6.80 -4.84
CA SER A 174 7.10 -7.15 -3.55
C SER A 174 7.96 -8.42 -3.62
N LEU A 175 7.86 -9.23 -4.68
CA LEU A 175 8.79 -10.32 -5.02
C LEU A 175 10.24 -9.85 -5.18
N VAL A 176 10.42 -8.60 -5.63
CA VAL A 176 11.72 -7.93 -5.76
C VAL A 176 12.50 -7.96 -4.45
N ARG A 177 11.81 -7.87 -3.30
CA ARG A 177 12.46 -7.87 -1.99
C ARG A 177 13.13 -9.21 -1.65
N PHE A 178 12.60 -10.31 -2.18
CA PHE A 178 13.05 -11.68 -1.87
C PHE A 178 14.19 -12.14 -2.77
N ILE A 179 14.22 -11.65 -4.02
CA ILE A 179 15.25 -11.99 -4.99
C ILE A 179 16.32 -10.91 -4.98
N GLY A 180 17.46 -11.18 -4.34
CA GLY A 180 18.56 -10.22 -4.21
C GLY A 180 19.03 -9.63 -5.53
N ALA A 181 19.09 -10.45 -6.60
CA ALA A 181 19.43 -9.99 -7.95
C ALA A 181 18.41 -8.97 -8.50
N LEU A 182 17.11 -9.21 -8.28
CA LEU A 182 16.05 -8.32 -8.73
C LEU A 182 16.06 -7.00 -7.95
N ARG A 183 16.37 -7.06 -6.66
CA ARG A 183 16.57 -5.86 -5.82
C ARG A 183 17.68 -4.97 -6.37
N THR A 184 18.83 -5.54 -6.71
CA THR A 184 19.95 -4.79 -7.30
C THR A 184 19.55 -4.16 -8.63
N LEU A 185 18.87 -4.91 -9.51
CA LEU A 185 18.36 -4.37 -10.78
C LEU A 185 17.41 -3.20 -10.56
N VAL A 186 16.46 -3.31 -9.64
CA VAL A 186 15.52 -2.22 -9.32
C VAL A 186 16.24 -0.99 -8.78
N TYR A 187 17.27 -1.16 -7.94
CA TYR A 187 18.10 -0.04 -7.50
C TYR A 187 18.84 0.63 -8.66
N SER A 188 19.42 -0.14 -9.59
CA SER A 188 20.06 0.40 -10.78
C SER A 188 19.07 1.17 -11.67
N ILE A 189 17.86 0.64 -11.87
CA ILE A 189 16.80 1.32 -12.62
C ILE A 189 16.41 2.63 -11.93
N ALA A 190 16.20 2.60 -10.61
CA ALA A 190 15.84 3.79 -9.85
C ALA A 190 16.94 4.87 -9.92
N ASP A 191 18.20 4.46 -9.94
CA ASP A 191 19.33 5.38 -10.08
C ASP A 191 19.37 6.03 -11.47
N THR A 192 19.25 5.23 -12.54
CA THR A 192 19.17 5.75 -13.92
C THR A 192 17.94 6.62 -14.18
N THR A 193 16.85 6.40 -13.44
CA THR A 193 15.64 7.23 -13.57
C THR A 193 15.91 8.67 -13.13
N LYS A 194 16.76 8.90 -12.13
CA LYS A 194 17.11 10.25 -11.68
C LYS A 194 17.87 11.03 -12.76
N SER A 195 18.85 10.39 -13.41
CA SER A 195 19.57 11.02 -14.51
C SER A 195 18.66 11.23 -15.73
N LEU A 196 17.72 10.31 -15.98
CA LEU A 196 16.71 10.44 -17.02
C LEU A 196 15.79 11.64 -16.80
N ILE A 197 15.40 11.94 -15.55
CA ILE A 197 14.60 13.15 -15.24
C ILE A 197 15.35 14.42 -15.65
N TRP A 198 16.64 14.51 -15.35
CA TRP A 198 17.46 15.65 -15.76
C TRP A 198 17.59 15.74 -17.28
N ALA A 199 17.76 14.60 -17.97
CA ALA A 199 17.79 14.57 -19.43
C ALA A 199 16.46 15.01 -20.05
N LEU A 200 15.32 14.58 -19.49
CA LEU A 200 13.99 15.01 -19.93
C LEU A 200 13.75 16.50 -19.71
N LEU A 201 14.21 17.06 -18.58
CA LEU A 201 14.14 18.50 -18.32
C LEU A 201 14.94 19.30 -19.35
N LEU A 202 16.15 18.83 -19.67
CA LEU A 202 17.00 19.46 -20.68
C LEU A 202 16.38 19.37 -22.08
N LEU A 203 15.81 18.20 -22.42
CA LEU A 203 15.08 18.02 -23.68
C LEU A 203 13.89 18.98 -23.78
N LEU A 204 13.12 19.12 -22.70
CA LEU A 204 11.98 20.03 -22.64
C LEU A 204 12.41 21.49 -22.80
N LEU A 205 13.53 21.90 -22.20
CA LEU A 205 14.09 23.24 -22.36
C LEU A 205 14.47 23.53 -23.82
N ILE A 206 15.13 22.58 -24.49
CA ILE A 206 15.48 22.71 -25.91
C ILE A 206 14.21 22.83 -26.76
N GLN A 207 13.22 21.97 -26.52
CA GLN A 207 11.95 22.02 -27.24
C GLN A 207 11.21 23.35 -27.01
N TYR A 208 11.29 23.91 -25.80
CA TYR A 208 10.72 25.22 -25.48
C TYR A 208 11.39 26.37 -26.26
N THR A 209 12.73 26.38 -26.35
CA THR A 209 13.45 27.38 -27.15
C THR A 209 13.04 27.33 -28.61
N PHE A 210 12.99 26.14 -29.22
CA PHE A 210 12.50 26.00 -30.60
C PHE A 210 11.04 26.44 -30.74
N GLY A 211 10.19 26.16 -29.74
CA GLY A 211 8.81 26.63 -29.71
C GLY A 211 8.69 28.16 -29.75
N ILE A 212 9.53 28.88 -28.99
CA ILE A 212 9.58 30.35 -29.04
C ILE A 212 10.05 30.82 -30.42
N LEU A 213 11.14 30.25 -30.95
CA LEU A 213 11.67 30.67 -32.25
C LEU A 213 10.65 30.50 -33.38
N PHE A 214 9.92 29.38 -33.40
CA PHE A 214 8.87 29.17 -34.38
C PHE A 214 7.69 30.13 -34.20
N THR A 215 7.31 30.42 -32.95
CA THR A 215 6.22 31.37 -32.68
C THR A 215 6.61 32.78 -33.10
N ASP A 216 7.84 33.20 -32.82
CA ASP A 216 8.38 34.50 -33.21
C ASP A 216 8.46 34.65 -34.73
N ALA A 217 8.97 33.62 -35.44
CA ALA A 217 8.99 33.59 -36.89
C ALA A 217 7.58 33.61 -37.52
N ALA A 218 6.61 32.90 -36.92
CA ALA A 218 5.23 32.92 -37.38
C ALA A 218 4.57 34.29 -37.15
N LEU A 219 4.85 34.94 -36.01
CA LEU A 219 4.38 36.29 -35.72
C LEU A 219 4.98 37.30 -36.70
N ASP A 220 6.28 37.25 -36.97
CA ASP A 220 6.93 38.13 -37.94
C ASP A 220 6.31 37.99 -39.35
N TYR A 221 6.04 36.74 -39.77
CA TYR A 221 5.33 36.47 -41.03
C TYR A 221 3.95 37.11 -41.07
N ILE A 222 3.11 36.89 -40.04
CA ILE A 222 1.75 37.44 -39.96
C ILE A 222 1.77 38.98 -39.91
N TYR A 223 2.63 39.58 -39.08
CA TYR A 223 2.75 41.03 -38.99
C TYR A 223 3.22 41.65 -40.32
N SER A 224 4.16 41.00 -41.01
CA SER A 224 4.60 41.46 -42.32
C SER A 224 3.43 41.48 -43.31
N GLU A 225 2.63 40.40 -43.38
CA GLU A 225 1.48 40.28 -44.27
C GLU A 225 0.37 41.29 -43.93
N GLU A 226 0.04 41.48 -42.64
CA GLU A 226 -0.92 42.50 -42.20
C GLU A 226 -0.46 43.93 -42.56
N VAL A 227 0.83 44.24 -42.40
CA VAL A 227 1.39 45.56 -42.73
C VAL A 227 1.30 45.81 -44.24
N PHE A 228 1.64 44.83 -45.08
CA PHE A 228 1.51 44.95 -46.54
C PHE A 228 0.05 45.18 -46.97
N VAL A 229 -0.90 44.41 -46.43
CA VAL A 229 -2.34 44.55 -46.75
C VAL A 229 -2.89 45.90 -46.27
N LYS A 230 -2.44 46.38 -45.10
CA LYS A 230 -2.89 47.67 -44.57
C LYS A 230 -2.38 48.85 -45.39
N ASP A 231 -1.13 48.82 -45.84
CA ASP A 231 -0.56 49.87 -46.71
C ASP A 231 -1.27 49.92 -48.08
N GLU A 232 -1.55 48.76 -48.69
CA GLU A 232 -2.31 48.70 -49.95
C GLU A 232 -3.73 49.26 -49.80
N ASN A 233 -4.43 48.90 -48.72
CA ASN A 233 -5.75 49.44 -48.43
C ASN A 233 -5.71 50.96 -48.15
N MET A 234 -4.72 51.45 -47.39
CA MET A 234 -4.60 52.88 -47.09
C MET A 234 -4.39 53.70 -48.37
N LYS A 235 -3.51 53.24 -49.26
CA LYS A 235 -3.28 53.84 -50.59
C LYS A 235 -4.54 53.85 -51.45
N ARG A 236 -5.34 52.78 -51.40
CA ARG A 236 -6.58 52.65 -52.18
C ARG A 236 -7.70 53.59 -51.73
N TYR A 237 -7.83 53.84 -50.43
CA TYR A 237 -8.91 54.68 -49.89
C TYR A 237 -8.55 56.16 -49.77
N PHE A 238 -7.29 56.49 -49.52
CA PHE A 238 -6.87 57.89 -49.28
C PHE A 238 -6.08 58.51 -50.44
N GLY A 239 -5.63 57.71 -51.41
CA GLY A 239 -4.77 58.19 -52.49
C GLY A 239 -3.41 58.68 -51.99
N ASN A 240 -2.45 58.86 -52.88
CA ASN A 240 -1.11 59.35 -52.54
C ASN A 240 -1.12 60.86 -52.27
#